data_AF-A0A7L4P0S2-F1
#
_entry.id   AF-A0A7L4P0S2-F1
#
_cell.length_a   1.000
_cell.length_b   1.000
_cell.length_c   1.000
_cell.angle_alpha   90.00
_cell.angle_beta   90.00
_cell.angle_gamma   90.00
#
_symmetry.space_group_name_H-M   'P 1'
#
loop_
_entity.id
_entity.type
_entity.pdbx_description
1 polymer ?
#
loop_
_entity_poly.entity_id
_entity_poly.type
_entity_poly.pdbx_seq_one_letter_code
_entity_poly.pdbx_strand_id
1 'polypeptide(L)'
;MEPKIMILLGSASDFAIAEKAIDILETMEIPYDLHVASAHRTHQKVKQIVTESTNNGVEVFMGIAGLSAHLPGIIAANTHKPVVGVPVNVKLEGLDALFASVQMPQGAPVATVGIDRGENGAILASQIIGIRDHEVRRNLSHMRREFFFKVDKDEKSLGEKLKGKYYTKNIFEEKLDNSTNKINNGDKPDIAIIAGSYTDIKVAEKTTGLLDKLNITYDLKIISPIRDPEAFEEYMGEMEDVKLFIAISGLSAHVTGSVVAYTEKPVIGVPCSIRLDGLDALLSMVDMPPGVPVATMGIDEGGNAALLAAEMLAIGNKELQDNLLNLKKNQEHS
;
A
#
# COMPACT_ATOMS: atom_id res chain seq x y z
N MET A 1 -0.93 -20.94 -15.92
CA MET A 1 -0.06 -20.43 -14.84
C MET A 1 -0.88 -20.47 -13.56
N GLU A 2 -0.27 -20.70 -12.40
CA GLU A 2 -0.97 -20.65 -11.11
C GLU A 2 -1.16 -19.19 -10.68
N PRO A 3 -2.34 -18.79 -10.17
CA PRO A 3 -2.62 -17.40 -9.82
C PRO A 3 -1.83 -16.95 -8.58
N LYS A 4 -1.09 -15.84 -8.70
CA LYS A 4 -0.42 -15.18 -7.57
C LYS A 4 -1.35 -14.21 -6.84
N ILE A 5 -2.31 -13.63 -7.55
CA ILE A 5 -3.28 -12.67 -7.01
C ILE A 5 -4.70 -13.22 -7.13
N MET A 6 -5.46 -13.15 -6.05
CA MET A 6 -6.89 -13.52 -6.05
C MET A 6 -7.77 -12.28 -5.86
N ILE A 7 -8.58 -11.95 -6.87
CA ILE A 7 -9.52 -10.85 -6.85
C ILE A 7 -10.91 -11.37 -6.47
N LEU A 8 -11.50 -10.84 -5.40
CA LEU A 8 -12.88 -11.09 -5.04
C LEU A 8 -13.72 -9.83 -5.19
N LEU A 9 -14.82 -9.94 -5.93
CA LEU A 9 -15.82 -8.90 -6.10
C LEU A 9 -17.05 -9.18 -5.22
N GLY A 10 -17.55 -8.16 -4.53
CA GLY A 10 -18.79 -8.26 -3.75
C GLY A 10 -20.04 -8.41 -4.63
N SER A 11 -19.98 -7.84 -5.83
CA SER A 11 -21.03 -7.86 -6.85
C SER A 11 -20.42 -7.87 -8.25
N ALA A 12 -21.15 -8.41 -9.23
CA ALA A 12 -20.75 -8.32 -10.64
C ALA A 12 -20.72 -6.87 -11.15
N SER A 13 -21.47 -5.96 -10.52
CA SER A 13 -21.42 -4.53 -10.82
C SER A 13 -20.06 -3.89 -10.53
N ASP A 14 -19.25 -4.50 -9.67
CA ASP A 14 -17.94 -3.96 -9.28
C ASP A 14 -16.85 -4.27 -10.33
N PHE A 15 -17.21 -4.99 -11.40
CA PHE A 15 -16.28 -5.44 -12.44
C PHE A 15 -15.55 -4.29 -13.15
N ALA A 16 -16.18 -3.14 -13.35
CA ALA A 16 -15.53 -1.98 -13.97
C ALA A 16 -14.32 -1.47 -13.16
N ILE A 17 -14.31 -1.67 -11.84
CA ILE A 17 -13.15 -1.36 -10.98
C ILE A 17 -12.12 -2.48 -11.06
N ALA A 18 -12.57 -3.73 -11.15
CA ALA A 18 -11.71 -4.89 -11.35
C ALA A 18 -10.97 -4.85 -12.70
N GLU A 19 -11.59 -4.36 -13.77
CA GLU A 19 -10.95 -4.18 -15.08
C GLU A 19 -9.70 -3.31 -14.97
N LYS A 20 -9.76 -2.20 -14.21
CA LYS A 20 -8.58 -1.35 -13.97
C LYS A 20 -7.43 -2.10 -13.30
N ALA A 21 -7.76 -3.04 -12.40
CA ALA A 21 -6.76 -3.89 -11.75
C ALA A 21 -6.20 -4.92 -12.76
N ILE A 22 -7.08 -5.56 -13.51
CA ILE A 22 -6.74 -6.55 -14.55
C ILE A 22 -5.79 -5.96 -15.58
N ASP A 23 -6.07 -4.77 -16.11
CA ASP A 23 -5.23 -4.12 -17.12
C ASP A 23 -3.78 -3.95 -16.63
N ILE A 24 -3.62 -3.61 -15.35
CA ILE A 24 -2.32 -3.50 -14.70
C ILE A 24 -1.64 -4.86 -14.57
N LEU A 25 -2.36 -5.88 -14.08
CA LEU A 25 -1.82 -7.23 -13.88
C LEU A 25 -1.41 -7.90 -15.20
N GLU A 26 -2.22 -7.73 -16.25
CA GLU A 26 -1.90 -8.18 -17.62
C GLU A 26 -0.64 -7.47 -18.14
N THR A 27 -0.54 -6.16 -17.96
CA THR A 27 0.65 -5.38 -18.37
C THR A 27 1.93 -5.84 -17.66
N MET A 28 1.83 -6.30 -16.41
CA MET A 28 2.96 -6.82 -15.64
C MET A 28 3.17 -8.33 -15.78
N GLU A 29 2.31 -9.00 -16.55
CA GLU A 29 2.31 -10.45 -16.74
C GLU A 29 2.20 -11.24 -15.42
N ILE A 30 1.42 -10.73 -14.46
CA ILE A 30 1.20 -11.39 -13.16
C ILE A 30 -0.07 -12.25 -13.23
N PRO A 31 0.03 -13.59 -13.04
CA PRO A 31 -1.13 -14.45 -13.03
C PRO A 31 -2.11 -14.10 -11.92
N TYR A 32 -3.39 -14.02 -12.26
CA TYR A 32 -4.46 -13.75 -11.30
C TYR A 32 -5.68 -14.63 -11.56
N ASP A 33 -6.55 -14.72 -10.56
CA ASP A 33 -7.89 -15.32 -10.67
C ASP A 33 -8.92 -14.33 -10.10
N LEU A 34 -10.16 -14.40 -10.60
CA LEU A 34 -11.25 -13.50 -10.23
C LEU A 34 -12.54 -14.26 -9.95
N HIS A 35 -13.14 -13.99 -8.79
CA HIS A 35 -14.43 -14.55 -8.41
C HIS A 35 -15.40 -13.49 -7.91
N VAL A 36 -16.69 -13.69 -8.19
CA VAL A 36 -17.77 -12.94 -7.53
C VAL A 36 -18.28 -13.74 -6.34
N ALA A 37 -18.13 -13.18 -5.15
CA ALA A 37 -18.63 -13.75 -3.89
C ALA A 37 -18.92 -12.63 -2.88
N SER A 38 -20.15 -12.60 -2.39
CA SER A 38 -20.62 -11.57 -1.45
C SER A 38 -20.36 -12.00 0.00
N ALA A 39 -19.73 -11.13 0.78
CA ALA A 39 -19.52 -11.33 2.22
C ALA A 39 -20.84 -11.48 3.00
N HIS A 40 -21.93 -10.85 2.55
CA HIS A 40 -23.22 -10.90 3.25
C HIS A 40 -24.13 -12.03 2.77
N ARG A 41 -24.06 -12.40 1.49
CA ARG A 41 -24.99 -13.38 0.88
C ARG A 41 -24.39 -14.77 0.71
N THR A 42 -23.08 -14.85 0.47
CA THR A 42 -22.37 -16.10 0.16
C THR A 42 -21.09 -16.21 1.00
N HIS A 43 -21.18 -15.91 2.30
CA HIS A 43 -20.01 -15.85 3.19
C HIS A 43 -19.20 -17.16 3.23
N GLN A 44 -19.88 -18.33 3.17
CA GLN A 44 -19.21 -19.64 3.13
C GLN A 44 -18.36 -19.80 1.86
N LYS A 45 -18.87 -19.32 0.71
CA LYS A 45 -18.14 -19.33 -0.57
C LYS A 45 -16.88 -18.45 -0.49
N VAL A 46 -16.99 -17.25 0.12
CA VAL A 46 -15.83 -16.36 0.35
C VAL A 46 -14.78 -17.10 1.17
N LYS A 47 -15.16 -17.66 2.31
CA LYS A 47 -14.25 -18.41 3.18
C LYS A 47 -13.57 -19.56 2.45
N GLN A 48 -14.34 -20.35 1.70
CA GLN A 48 -13.82 -21.47 0.92
C GLN A 48 -12.78 -21.00 -0.10
N ILE A 49 -13.12 -20.01 -0.93
CA ILE A 49 -12.19 -19.45 -1.94
C ILE A 49 -10.90 -18.99 -1.27
N VAL A 50 -11.00 -18.21 -0.18
CA VAL A 50 -9.83 -17.65 0.49
C VAL A 50 -8.94 -18.73 1.09
N THR A 51 -9.51 -19.71 1.79
CA THR A 51 -8.75 -20.81 2.41
C THR A 51 -8.08 -21.70 1.35
N GLU A 52 -8.81 -22.08 0.30
CA GLU A 52 -8.25 -22.91 -0.78
C GLU A 52 -7.15 -22.16 -1.54
N SER A 53 -7.39 -20.90 -1.91
CA SER A 53 -6.43 -20.05 -2.62
C SER A 53 -5.15 -19.82 -1.81
N THR A 54 -5.29 -19.59 -0.50
CA THR A 54 -4.15 -19.41 0.43
C THR A 54 -3.22 -20.62 0.42
N ASN A 55 -3.77 -21.83 0.24
CA ASN A 55 -3.00 -23.08 0.19
C ASN A 55 -2.49 -23.41 -1.23
N ASN A 56 -3.05 -22.77 -2.26
CA ASN A 56 -2.78 -23.06 -3.68
C ASN A 56 -1.93 -21.97 -4.37
N GLY A 57 -1.02 -21.34 -3.63
CA GLY A 57 -0.01 -20.45 -4.20
C GLY A 57 -0.38 -18.97 -4.31
N VAL A 58 -1.59 -18.56 -3.90
CA VAL A 58 -1.94 -17.13 -3.87
C VAL A 58 -1.11 -16.40 -2.81
N GLU A 59 -0.50 -15.31 -3.24
CA GLU A 59 0.40 -14.47 -2.44
C GLU A 59 -0.32 -13.23 -1.89
N VAL A 60 -1.25 -12.65 -2.65
CA VAL A 60 -1.99 -11.44 -2.28
C VAL A 60 -3.46 -11.58 -2.66
N PHE A 61 -4.35 -11.11 -1.78
CA PHE A 61 -5.78 -11.00 -2.07
C PHE A 61 -6.18 -9.56 -2.33
N MET A 62 -7.14 -9.36 -3.24
CA MET A 62 -7.79 -8.08 -3.48
C MET A 62 -9.28 -8.22 -3.24
N GLY A 63 -9.83 -7.43 -2.31
CA GLY A 63 -11.26 -7.32 -2.07
C GLY A 63 -11.79 -6.02 -2.67
N ILE A 64 -12.68 -6.10 -3.66
CA ILE A 64 -13.31 -4.95 -4.30
C ILE A 64 -14.80 -4.95 -3.94
N ALA A 65 -15.24 -3.94 -3.18
CA ALA A 65 -16.61 -3.86 -2.70
C ALA A 65 -17.04 -2.42 -2.38
N GLY A 66 -18.32 -2.13 -2.60
CA GLY A 66 -18.97 -0.88 -2.18
C GLY A 66 -19.85 -1.03 -0.95
N LEU A 67 -20.46 0.09 -0.52
CA LEU A 67 -21.36 0.17 0.64
C LEU A 67 -20.66 -0.25 1.95
N SER A 68 -21.28 -1.10 2.76
CA SER A 68 -20.66 -1.73 3.92
C SER A 68 -19.66 -2.80 3.44
N ALA A 69 -18.52 -2.34 2.94
CA ALA A 69 -17.50 -3.10 2.23
C ALA A 69 -16.74 -4.05 3.17
N HIS A 70 -17.42 -5.04 3.75
CA HIS A 70 -16.82 -6.02 4.66
C HIS A 70 -16.01 -7.10 3.96
N LEU A 71 -16.04 -7.17 2.62
CA LEU A 71 -15.36 -8.21 1.87
C LEU A 71 -13.84 -8.26 2.14
N PRO A 72 -13.08 -7.14 2.06
CA PRO A 72 -11.66 -7.14 2.43
C PRO A 72 -11.41 -7.64 3.86
N GLY A 73 -12.20 -7.16 4.83
CA GLY A 73 -12.06 -7.59 6.22
C GLY A 73 -12.35 -9.07 6.44
N ILE A 74 -13.37 -9.62 5.78
CA ILE A 74 -13.68 -11.07 5.83
C ILE A 74 -12.57 -11.89 5.18
N ILE A 75 -11.95 -11.41 4.10
CA ILE A 75 -10.78 -12.07 3.51
C ILE A 75 -9.63 -12.07 4.52
N ALA A 76 -9.28 -10.92 5.09
CA ALA A 76 -8.19 -10.77 6.06
C ALA A 76 -8.36 -11.65 7.30
N ALA A 77 -9.60 -11.86 7.75
CA ALA A 77 -9.91 -12.75 8.86
C ALA A 77 -9.72 -14.25 8.54
N ASN A 78 -9.64 -14.64 7.26
CA ASN A 78 -9.54 -16.05 6.83
C ASN A 78 -8.20 -16.39 6.13
N THR A 79 -7.21 -15.49 6.18
CA THR A 79 -5.88 -15.74 5.64
C THR A 79 -4.77 -15.08 6.47
N HIS A 80 -3.53 -15.49 6.23
CA HIS A 80 -2.31 -14.85 6.73
C HIS A 80 -1.56 -14.13 5.60
N LYS A 81 -2.14 -14.08 4.39
CA LYS A 81 -1.61 -13.36 3.24
C LYS A 81 -2.10 -11.91 3.26
N PRO A 82 -1.32 -10.94 2.74
CA PRO A 82 -1.76 -9.56 2.65
C PRO A 82 -3.07 -9.41 1.86
N VAL A 83 -3.93 -8.51 2.34
CA VAL A 83 -5.20 -8.17 1.70
C VAL A 83 -5.21 -6.70 1.32
N VAL A 84 -5.45 -6.43 0.04
CA VAL A 84 -5.67 -5.08 -0.49
C VAL A 84 -7.17 -4.83 -0.60
N GLY A 85 -7.64 -3.75 0.03
CA GLY A 85 -9.02 -3.31 -0.04
C GLY A 85 -9.19 -2.19 -1.07
N VAL A 86 -10.11 -2.36 -2.01
CA VAL A 86 -10.47 -1.32 -3.00
C VAL A 86 -11.93 -0.93 -2.76
N PRO A 87 -12.18 0.20 -2.08
CA PRO A 87 -13.53 0.71 -1.87
C PRO A 87 -14.18 1.13 -3.19
N VAL A 88 -15.46 0.78 -3.39
CA VAL A 88 -16.20 1.17 -4.60
C VAL A 88 -17.22 2.26 -4.29
N ASN A 89 -17.26 3.29 -5.13
CA ASN A 89 -18.24 4.36 -5.02
C ASN A 89 -19.63 3.88 -5.48
N VAL A 90 -20.49 3.57 -4.51
CA VAL A 90 -21.90 3.20 -4.76
C VAL A 90 -22.87 4.20 -4.13
N LYS A 91 -22.59 4.65 -2.90
CA LYS A 91 -23.31 5.70 -2.18
C LYS A 91 -22.31 6.53 -1.38
N LEU A 92 -22.74 7.70 -0.90
CA LEU A 92 -21.92 8.59 -0.07
C LEU A 92 -20.52 8.84 -0.66
N GLU A 93 -20.44 8.91 -1.99
CA GLU A 93 -19.19 9.07 -2.73
C GLU A 93 -18.12 8.00 -2.45
N GLY A 94 -18.52 6.83 -1.92
CA GLY A 94 -17.63 5.72 -1.54
C GLY A 94 -17.03 5.84 -0.15
N LEU A 95 -17.36 6.89 0.63
CA LEU A 95 -16.84 7.06 1.98
C LEU A 95 -17.30 5.96 2.94
N ASP A 96 -18.51 5.43 2.75
CA ASP A 96 -19.00 4.28 3.51
C ASP A 96 -18.15 3.03 3.28
N ALA A 97 -17.80 2.74 2.02
CA ALA A 97 -16.92 1.65 1.65
C ALA A 97 -15.49 1.86 2.15
N LEU A 98 -14.99 3.09 2.06
CA LEU A 98 -13.65 3.46 2.52
C LEU A 98 -13.51 3.19 4.03
N PHE A 99 -14.41 3.76 4.84
CA PHE A 99 -14.35 3.57 6.30
C PHE A 99 -14.56 2.11 6.70
N ALA A 100 -15.42 1.37 5.99
CA ALA A 100 -15.64 -0.05 6.24
C ALA A 100 -14.41 -0.94 5.92
N SER A 101 -13.55 -0.49 5.00
CA SER A 101 -12.32 -1.22 4.62
C SER A 101 -11.11 -0.81 5.46
N VAL A 102 -10.96 0.47 5.78
CA VAL A 102 -9.71 1.01 6.36
C VAL A 102 -9.67 0.92 7.89
N GLN A 103 -10.81 1.06 8.57
CA GLN A 103 -10.89 1.08 10.03
C GLN A 103 -10.97 -0.35 10.62
N MET A 104 -9.97 -1.17 10.30
CA MET A 104 -9.89 -2.55 10.78
C MET A 104 -9.47 -2.61 12.24
N PRO A 105 -10.09 -3.48 13.07
CA PRO A 105 -9.57 -3.76 14.41
C PRO A 105 -8.19 -4.42 14.33
N GLN A 106 -7.41 -4.30 15.40
CA GLN A 106 -6.10 -4.95 15.53
C GLN A 106 -6.22 -6.47 15.28
N GLY A 107 -5.36 -7.02 14.42
CA GLY A 107 -5.25 -8.47 14.17
C GLY A 107 -5.62 -8.92 12.75
N ALA A 108 -6.39 -8.11 12.02
CA ALA A 108 -6.81 -8.39 10.65
C ALA A 108 -6.60 -7.15 9.76
N PRO A 109 -5.35 -6.80 9.41
CA PRO A 109 -5.07 -5.61 8.65
C PRO A 109 -5.60 -5.70 7.21
N VAL A 110 -6.00 -4.56 6.64
CA VAL A 110 -6.36 -4.41 5.23
C VAL A 110 -5.64 -3.19 4.67
N ALA A 111 -4.84 -3.41 3.63
CA ALA A 111 -4.16 -2.36 2.88
C ALA A 111 -5.17 -1.62 1.99
N THR A 112 -5.80 -0.57 2.50
CA THR A 112 -6.86 0.14 1.77
C THR A 112 -6.27 1.19 0.85
N VAL A 113 -6.63 1.14 -0.43
CA VAL A 113 -6.30 2.18 -1.43
C VAL A 113 -7.48 3.13 -1.64
N GLY A 114 -7.29 4.18 -2.43
CA GLY A 114 -8.33 5.15 -2.75
C GLY A 114 -9.59 4.54 -3.38
N ILE A 115 -10.69 5.27 -3.26
CA ILE A 115 -12.00 4.87 -3.80
C ILE A 115 -11.91 4.70 -5.33
N ASP A 116 -12.45 3.61 -5.85
CA ASP A 116 -12.44 3.20 -7.26
C ASP A 116 -11.04 3.01 -7.89
N ARG A 117 -9.98 2.95 -7.06
CA ARG A 117 -8.58 2.80 -7.50
C ARG A 117 -8.16 1.34 -7.67
N GLY A 118 -8.87 0.60 -8.52
CA GLY A 118 -8.50 -0.78 -8.87
C GLY A 118 -7.07 -0.89 -9.40
N GLU A 119 -6.64 0.11 -10.18
CA GLU A 119 -5.27 0.22 -10.69
C GLU A 119 -4.23 0.33 -9.56
N ASN A 120 -4.44 1.18 -8.55
CA ASN A 120 -3.52 1.29 -7.43
C ASN A 120 -3.52 0.03 -6.57
N GLY A 121 -4.68 -0.63 -6.44
CA GLY A 121 -4.77 -1.92 -5.75
C GLY A 121 -3.87 -2.98 -6.41
N ALA A 122 -3.89 -3.06 -7.75
CA ALA A 122 -3.05 -3.99 -8.50
C ALA A 122 -1.56 -3.61 -8.45
N ILE A 123 -1.23 -2.32 -8.56
CA ILE A 123 0.16 -1.85 -8.41
C ILE A 123 0.67 -2.21 -7.02
N LEU A 124 -0.10 -1.95 -5.95
CA LEU A 124 0.28 -2.28 -4.59
C LEU A 124 0.49 -3.79 -4.39
N ALA A 125 -0.45 -4.61 -4.87
CA ALA A 125 -0.31 -6.07 -4.83
C ALA A 125 0.98 -6.54 -5.52
N SER A 126 1.36 -5.86 -6.59
CA SER A 126 2.55 -6.16 -7.36
C SER A 126 3.82 -5.67 -6.68
N GLN A 127 3.77 -4.52 -5.99
CA GLN A 127 4.87 -4.08 -5.14
C GLN A 127 5.14 -5.11 -4.03
N ILE A 128 4.10 -5.70 -3.46
CA ILE A 128 4.20 -6.76 -2.43
C ILE A 128 4.89 -8.00 -3.01
N ILE A 129 4.45 -8.52 -4.15
CA ILE A 129 5.12 -9.64 -4.85
C ILE A 129 6.57 -9.27 -5.18
N GLY A 130 6.76 -8.03 -5.66
CA GLY A 130 8.04 -7.43 -5.99
C GLY A 130 9.01 -7.31 -4.83
N ILE A 131 8.61 -7.53 -3.57
CA ILE A 131 9.55 -7.67 -2.43
C ILE A 131 10.53 -8.82 -2.68
N ARG A 132 10.09 -9.91 -3.30
CA ARG A 132 10.96 -11.06 -3.61
C ARG A 132 11.15 -11.35 -5.10
N ASP A 133 10.24 -10.85 -5.92
CA ASP A 133 10.28 -11.08 -7.35
C ASP A 133 10.94 -9.86 -8.04
N HIS A 134 12.23 -10.01 -8.34
CA HIS A 134 13.02 -8.94 -8.95
C HIS A 134 12.54 -8.58 -10.37
N GLU A 135 11.89 -9.51 -11.07
CA GLU A 135 11.33 -9.25 -12.40
C GLU A 135 10.09 -8.37 -12.29
N VAL A 136 9.16 -8.71 -11.39
CA VAL A 136 8.00 -7.86 -11.08
C VAL A 136 8.44 -6.48 -10.61
N ARG A 137 9.44 -6.38 -9.72
CA ARG A 137 9.98 -5.09 -9.28
C ARG A 137 10.52 -4.27 -10.45
N ARG A 138 11.27 -4.88 -11.36
CA ARG A 138 11.81 -4.20 -12.54
C ARG A 138 10.68 -3.68 -13.44
N ASN A 139 9.67 -4.51 -13.70
CA ASN A 139 8.52 -4.13 -14.52
C ASN A 139 7.74 -2.97 -13.89
N LEU A 140 7.58 -2.97 -12.57
CA LEU A 140 7.00 -1.84 -11.83
C LEU A 140 7.83 -0.56 -11.98
N SER A 141 9.16 -0.63 -11.82
CA SER A 141 10.03 0.54 -12.02
C SER A 141 9.89 1.11 -13.43
N HIS A 142 9.75 0.27 -14.46
CA HIS A 142 9.50 0.72 -15.82
C HIS A 142 8.11 1.35 -15.99
N MET A 143 7.06 0.70 -15.49
CA MET A 143 5.69 1.23 -15.55
C MET A 143 5.57 2.59 -14.84
N ARG A 144 6.20 2.76 -13.67
CA ARG A 144 6.16 4.04 -12.93
C ARG A 144 6.78 5.18 -13.75
N ARG A 145 7.83 4.93 -14.53
CA ARG A 145 8.42 5.92 -15.45
C ARG A 145 7.43 6.38 -16.52
N GLU A 146 6.56 5.49 -17.02
CA GLU A 146 5.52 5.86 -17.98
C GLU A 146 4.50 6.85 -17.40
N PHE A 147 4.18 6.75 -16.10
CA PHE A 147 3.35 7.76 -15.43
C PHE A 147 4.03 9.13 -15.37
N PHE A 148 5.35 9.19 -15.20
CA PHE A 148 6.11 10.44 -15.26
C PHE A 148 6.12 11.02 -16.68
N PHE A 149 6.33 10.21 -17.73
CA PHE A 149 6.30 10.69 -19.12
C PHE A 149 4.93 11.25 -19.54
N LYS A 150 3.84 10.81 -18.90
CA LYS A 150 2.51 11.39 -19.11
C LYS A 150 2.46 12.85 -18.66
N VAL A 151 3.14 13.20 -17.56
CA VAL A 151 3.22 14.58 -17.06
C VAL A 151 3.93 15.49 -18.07
N ASP A 152 5.05 15.06 -18.63
CA ASP A 152 5.77 15.81 -19.67
C ASP A 152 4.91 16.08 -20.90
N LYS A 153 4.10 15.09 -21.31
CA LYS A 153 3.19 15.21 -22.45
C LYS A 153 2.07 16.22 -22.15
N ASP A 154 1.52 16.17 -20.94
CA ASP A 154 0.48 17.10 -20.49
C ASP A 154 1.03 18.53 -20.40
N GLU A 155 2.26 18.72 -19.90
CA GLU A 155 2.94 20.02 -19.87
C GLU A 155 3.13 20.58 -21.29
N LYS A 156 3.60 19.76 -22.24
CA LYS A 156 3.75 20.17 -23.64
C LYS A 156 2.42 20.65 -24.24
N SER A 157 1.35 19.88 -24.03
CA SER A 157 -0.02 20.21 -24.48
C SER A 157 -0.56 21.51 -23.86
N LEU A 158 -0.26 21.77 -22.58
CA LEU A 158 -0.63 23.01 -21.91
C LEU A 158 0.16 24.21 -22.43
N GLY A 159 1.47 24.06 -22.64
CA GLY A 159 2.35 25.12 -23.14
C GLY A 159 1.91 25.65 -24.51
N GLU A 160 1.34 24.82 -25.38
CA GLU A 160 0.80 25.24 -26.68
C GLU A 160 -0.45 26.13 -26.54
N LYS A 161 -1.20 25.99 -25.44
CA LYS A 161 -2.45 26.72 -25.18
C LYS A 161 -2.22 28.04 -24.44
N LEU A 162 -1.10 28.18 -23.73
CA LEU A 162 -0.77 29.35 -22.93
C LEU A 162 -0.12 30.46 -23.79
N LYS A 163 -0.86 31.55 -24.02
CA LYS A 163 -0.39 32.74 -24.76
C LYS A 163 -0.48 34.03 -23.93
N GLY A 164 -0.48 33.90 -22.61
CA GLY A 164 -0.63 35.03 -21.71
C GLY A 164 0.55 35.99 -21.80
N LYS A 165 0.28 37.29 -21.72
CA LYS A 165 1.29 38.37 -21.73
C LYS A 165 2.40 38.21 -20.67
N TYR A 166 2.14 37.47 -19.60
CA TYR A 166 3.06 37.23 -18.48
C TYR A 166 3.57 35.78 -18.42
N TYR A 167 3.24 34.93 -19.39
CA TYR A 167 3.71 33.55 -19.43
C TYR A 167 5.08 33.48 -20.11
N THR A 168 6.06 32.92 -19.41
CA THR A 168 7.38 32.61 -19.95
C THR A 168 7.60 31.10 -19.83
N LYS A 169 7.87 30.44 -20.96
CA LYS A 169 8.21 29.01 -20.96
C LYS A 169 9.71 28.85 -20.77
N ASN A 170 10.12 28.40 -19.59
CA ASN A 170 11.46 27.90 -19.35
C ASN A 170 11.45 26.38 -19.58
N ILE A 171 12.44 25.87 -20.31
CA ILE A 171 12.61 24.43 -20.51
C ILE A 171 13.65 23.97 -19.50
N PHE A 172 13.25 23.11 -18.58
CA PHE A 172 14.16 22.42 -17.67
C PHE A 172 14.44 21.04 -18.26
N GLU A 173 15.70 20.76 -18.59
CA GLU A 173 16.12 19.41 -18.96
C GLU A 173 16.30 18.60 -17.68
N GLU A 174 15.51 17.54 -17.50
CA GLU A 174 15.77 16.55 -16.46
C GLU A 174 17.10 15.86 -16.76
N LYS A 175 18.08 16.06 -15.89
CA LYS A 175 19.23 15.16 -15.83
C LYS A 175 18.78 13.90 -15.11
N LEU A 176 18.59 12.80 -15.85
CA LEU A 176 18.54 11.48 -15.24
C LEU A 176 19.91 11.21 -14.59
N ASP A 177 19.98 11.44 -13.28
CA ASP A 177 21.16 11.08 -12.51
C ASP A 177 21.18 9.54 -12.38
N ASN A 178 22.00 8.90 -13.20
CA ASN A 178 22.22 7.44 -13.18
C ASN A 178 23.30 7.06 -12.14
N SER A 179 23.60 7.91 -11.16
CA SER A 179 24.60 7.62 -10.13
C SER A 179 24.03 6.71 -9.04
N THR A 180 23.95 5.41 -9.33
CA THR A 180 23.82 4.41 -8.25
C THR A 180 25.16 4.33 -7.52
N ASN A 181 25.37 5.17 -6.50
CA ASN A 181 26.44 4.94 -5.54
C ASN A 181 26.06 3.75 -4.65
N LYS A 182 26.36 2.55 -5.13
CA LYS A 182 26.27 1.34 -4.30
C LYS A 182 27.29 1.43 -3.18
N ILE A 183 26.84 1.78 -1.99
CA ILE A 183 27.59 1.56 -0.76
C ILE A 183 27.21 0.17 -0.23
N ASN A 184 28.22 -0.68 -0.09
CA ASN A 184 28.11 -2.09 0.28
C ASN A 184 27.71 -2.32 1.76
N ASN A 185 26.79 -3.28 1.92
CA ASN A 185 26.72 -4.37 2.91
C ASN A 185 27.16 -4.09 4.37
N GLY A 186 26.25 -3.49 5.13
CA GLY A 186 25.90 -4.00 6.46
C GLY A 186 24.56 -4.75 6.38
N ASP A 187 24.18 -5.49 7.43
CA ASP A 187 22.81 -6.04 7.55
C ASP A 187 21.84 -4.85 7.67
N LYS A 188 21.30 -4.41 6.54
CA LYS A 188 20.28 -3.36 6.48
C LYS A 188 18.94 -3.91 6.99
N PRO A 189 18.12 -3.08 7.66
CA PRO A 189 16.83 -3.52 8.19
C PRO A 189 15.86 -3.94 7.09
N ASP A 190 14.89 -4.79 7.43
CA ASP A 190 13.82 -5.17 6.51
C ASP A 190 12.86 -3.99 6.24
N ILE A 191 12.66 -3.12 7.23
CA ILE A 191 11.68 -2.02 7.18
C ILE A 191 12.33 -0.69 7.56
N ALA A 192 12.02 0.37 6.80
CA ALA A 192 12.26 1.75 7.25
C ALA A 192 10.95 2.37 7.74
N ILE A 193 10.95 2.89 8.97
CA ILE A 193 9.81 3.56 9.60
C ILE A 193 10.11 5.05 9.68
N ILE A 194 9.24 5.86 9.07
CA ILE A 194 9.40 7.31 9.02
C ILE A 194 8.23 7.95 9.75
N ALA A 195 8.51 8.65 10.83
CA ALA A 195 7.54 9.45 11.58
C ALA A 195 7.74 10.95 11.28
N GLY A 196 6.66 11.65 10.93
CA GLY A 196 6.75 13.08 10.56
C GLY A 196 7.11 14.02 11.71
N SER A 197 6.82 13.62 12.93
CA SER A 197 7.00 14.43 14.12
C SER A 197 7.10 13.59 15.40
N TYR A 198 7.56 14.21 16.48
CA TYR A 198 7.58 13.59 17.81
C TYR A 198 6.18 13.28 18.37
N THR A 199 5.13 13.96 17.90
CA THR A 199 3.76 13.65 18.35
C THR A 199 3.27 12.31 17.83
N ASP A 200 3.89 11.78 16.77
CA ASP A 200 3.58 10.48 16.16
C ASP A 200 4.25 9.30 16.90
N ILE A 201 5.09 9.58 17.91
CA ILE A 201 5.96 8.57 18.54
C ILE A 201 5.17 7.43 19.19
N LYS A 202 3.98 7.68 19.74
CA LYS A 202 3.15 6.63 20.36
C LYS A 202 2.69 5.60 19.33
N VAL A 203 2.41 6.04 18.10
CA VAL A 203 2.02 5.15 17.00
C VAL A 203 3.26 4.38 16.51
N ALA A 204 4.42 5.03 16.46
CA ALA A 204 5.69 4.37 16.17
C ALA A 204 6.02 3.28 17.21
N GLU A 205 5.91 3.57 18.51
CA GLU A 205 6.16 2.62 19.60
C GLU A 205 5.24 1.39 19.52
N LYS A 206 3.95 1.58 19.19
CA LYS A 206 3.02 0.46 18.95
C LYS A 206 3.48 -0.41 17.77
N THR A 207 3.96 0.23 16.70
CA THR A 207 4.43 -0.43 15.48
C THR A 207 5.69 -1.24 15.79
N THR A 208 6.70 -0.60 16.35
CA THR A 208 8.00 -1.22 16.65
C THR A 208 7.87 -2.33 17.68
N GLY A 209 7.07 -2.13 18.74
CA GLY A 209 6.86 -3.15 19.77
C GLY A 209 6.18 -4.42 19.26
N LEU A 210 5.48 -4.36 18.12
CA LEU A 210 4.95 -5.56 17.46
C LEU A 210 5.95 -6.18 16.48
N LEU A 211 6.73 -5.36 15.76
CA LEU A 211 7.83 -5.84 14.92
C LEU A 211 8.89 -6.58 15.74
N ASP A 212 9.25 -6.07 16.91
CA ASP A 212 10.16 -6.73 17.87
C ASP A 212 9.65 -8.12 18.27
N LYS A 213 8.35 -8.25 18.57
CA LYS A 213 7.73 -9.54 18.91
C LYS A 213 7.76 -10.54 17.77
N LEU A 214 7.83 -10.06 16.52
CA LEU A 214 7.88 -10.87 15.32
C LEU A 214 9.32 -11.09 14.80
N ASN A 215 10.33 -10.57 15.51
CA ASN A 215 11.74 -10.59 15.12
C ASN A 215 11.99 -9.98 13.72
N ILE A 216 11.29 -8.90 13.38
CA ILE A 216 11.48 -8.18 12.12
C ILE A 216 12.40 -6.98 12.37
N THR A 217 13.46 -6.85 11.58
CA THR A 217 14.40 -5.74 11.71
C THR A 217 13.84 -4.47 11.10
N TYR A 218 14.02 -3.34 11.80
CA TYR A 218 13.57 -2.04 11.32
C TYR A 218 14.55 -0.94 11.72
N ASP A 219 14.54 0.15 10.95
CA ASP A 219 15.10 1.45 11.35
C ASP A 219 13.96 2.45 11.54
N LEU A 220 14.04 3.30 12.57
CA LEU A 220 13.04 4.32 12.86
C LEU A 220 13.69 5.71 12.82
N LYS A 221 13.17 6.58 11.96
CA LYS A 221 13.58 7.97 11.85
C LYS A 221 12.41 8.92 12.05
N ILE A 222 12.60 9.94 12.88
CA ILE A 222 11.69 11.08 12.98
C ILE A 222 12.22 12.18 12.06
N ILE A 223 11.57 12.38 10.92
CA ILE A 223 12.03 13.33 9.90
C ILE A 223 10.85 13.88 9.10
N SER A 224 10.97 15.14 8.68
CA SER A 224 9.90 15.87 8.00
C SER A 224 10.39 16.37 6.65
N PRO A 225 9.81 15.91 5.52
CA PRO A 225 10.24 16.31 4.18
C PRO A 225 10.02 17.80 3.89
N ILE A 226 9.19 18.48 4.69
CA ILE A 226 8.91 19.92 4.55
C ILE A 226 9.90 20.77 5.34
N ARG A 227 10.23 20.32 6.56
CA ARG A 227 11.10 21.11 7.46
C ARG A 227 12.57 20.89 7.16
N ASP A 228 12.93 19.69 6.70
CA ASP A 228 14.30 19.28 6.40
C ASP A 228 14.31 18.33 5.19
N PRO A 229 14.14 18.87 3.96
CA PRO A 229 14.07 18.06 2.74
C PRO A 229 15.38 17.36 2.41
N GLU A 230 16.53 18.00 2.66
CA GLU A 230 17.85 17.44 2.37
C GLU A 230 18.13 16.20 3.21
N ALA A 231 17.90 16.26 4.53
CA ALA A 231 18.06 15.10 5.39
C ALA A 231 17.05 13.99 5.07
N PHE A 232 15.85 14.34 4.58
CA PHE A 232 14.85 13.35 4.18
C PHE A 232 15.32 12.59 2.93
N GLU A 233 15.84 13.29 1.93
CA GLU A 233 16.39 12.70 0.72
C GLU A 233 17.62 11.83 1.00
N GLU A 234 18.52 12.29 1.87
CA GLU A 234 19.67 11.49 2.33
C GLU A 234 19.20 10.18 2.98
N TYR A 235 18.24 10.24 3.90
CA TYR A 235 17.68 9.07 4.54
C TYR A 235 17.00 8.10 3.56
N MET A 236 16.26 8.62 2.57
CA MET A 236 15.66 7.79 1.52
C MET A 236 16.72 7.06 0.69
N GLY A 237 17.86 7.70 0.43
CA GLY A 237 19.01 7.08 -0.22
C GLY A 237 19.69 6.00 0.63
N GLU A 238 19.88 6.24 1.94
CA GLU A 238 20.43 5.23 2.87
C GLU A 238 19.57 3.96 2.93
N MET A 239 18.24 4.14 2.90
CA MET A 239 17.22 3.10 3.00
C MET A 239 16.77 2.52 1.65
N GLU A 240 17.52 2.72 0.56
CA GLU A 240 17.16 2.20 -0.79
C GLU A 240 16.95 0.68 -0.81
N ASP A 241 17.67 -0.09 0.02
CA ASP A 241 17.64 -1.56 0.00
C ASP A 241 16.59 -2.19 0.94
N VAL A 242 15.85 -1.40 1.73
CA VAL A 242 14.81 -1.97 2.60
C VAL A 242 13.74 -2.68 1.77
N LYS A 243 12.95 -3.56 2.37
CA LYS A 243 11.91 -4.31 1.65
C LYS A 243 10.62 -3.52 1.50
N LEU A 244 10.28 -2.70 2.50
CA LEU A 244 9.12 -1.81 2.47
C LEU A 244 9.29 -0.64 3.45
N PHE A 245 8.41 0.35 3.33
CA PHE A 245 8.38 1.52 4.21
C PHE A 245 7.09 1.56 5.03
N ILE A 246 7.18 2.06 6.25
CA ILE A 246 6.01 2.47 7.06
C ILE A 246 6.12 3.99 7.30
N ALA A 247 5.17 4.74 6.75
CA ALA A 247 5.11 6.19 6.90
C ALA A 247 3.99 6.56 7.89
N ILE A 248 4.40 7.07 9.05
CA ILE A 248 3.51 7.49 10.14
C ILE A 248 3.44 9.02 10.11
N SER A 249 2.26 9.57 9.85
CA SER A 249 2.10 11.02 9.88
C SER A 249 0.70 11.47 10.25
N GLY A 250 0.63 12.52 11.06
CA GLY A 250 -0.54 13.39 11.12
C GLY A 250 -0.36 14.63 10.25
N LEU A 251 -1.45 15.38 10.07
CA LEU A 251 -1.53 16.65 9.31
C LEU A 251 -1.05 16.53 7.84
N SER A 252 -2.00 16.56 6.90
CA SER A 252 -1.77 16.64 5.45
C SER A 252 -0.90 15.52 4.84
N ALA A 253 -0.60 14.45 5.58
CA ALA A 253 0.02 13.21 5.09
C ALA A 253 1.31 13.37 4.25
N HIS A 254 2.01 14.50 4.40
CA HIS A 254 3.11 14.87 3.51
C HIS A 254 4.26 13.87 3.54
N VAL A 255 4.54 13.27 4.70
CA VAL A 255 5.56 12.22 4.83
C VAL A 255 5.24 11.05 3.92
N THR A 256 4.02 10.52 3.99
CA THR A 256 3.59 9.38 3.18
C THR A 256 3.66 9.71 1.70
N GLY A 257 3.15 10.89 1.30
CA GLY A 257 3.24 11.35 -0.09
C GLY A 257 4.68 11.46 -0.59
N SER A 258 5.58 12.02 0.23
CA SER A 258 7.00 12.12 -0.09
C SER A 258 7.64 10.74 -0.20
N VAL A 259 7.46 9.83 0.75
CA VAL A 259 8.07 8.49 0.69
C VAL A 259 7.71 7.77 -0.61
N VAL A 260 6.42 7.78 -1.01
CA VAL A 260 5.99 7.11 -2.24
C VAL A 260 6.61 7.74 -3.49
N ALA A 261 6.91 9.04 -3.47
CA ALA A 261 7.58 9.71 -4.59
C ALA A 261 9.02 9.20 -4.81
N TYR A 262 9.70 8.75 -3.75
CA TYR A 262 11.11 8.31 -3.81
C TYR A 262 11.31 6.79 -3.96
N THR A 263 10.26 5.96 -3.81
CA THR A 263 10.43 4.49 -3.80
C THR A 263 9.37 3.75 -4.58
N GLU A 264 9.76 2.72 -5.34
CA GLU A 264 8.86 1.75 -5.98
C GLU A 264 8.37 0.64 -5.05
N LYS A 265 8.89 0.58 -3.82
CA LYS A 265 8.56 -0.45 -2.84
C LYS A 265 7.21 -0.18 -2.17
N PRO A 266 6.58 -1.18 -1.55
CA PRO A 266 5.35 -0.95 -0.80
C PRO A 266 5.54 0.10 0.29
N VAL A 267 4.56 0.99 0.42
CA VAL A 267 4.50 1.99 1.49
C VAL A 267 3.20 1.79 2.27
N ILE A 268 3.33 1.53 3.57
CA ILE A 268 2.21 1.46 4.50
C ILE A 268 2.03 2.83 5.15
N GLY A 269 0.88 3.45 4.95
CA GLY A 269 0.54 4.75 5.55
C GLY A 269 -0.24 4.57 6.84
N VAL A 270 0.22 5.18 7.93
CA VAL A 270 -0.48 5.18 9.23
C VAL A 270 -0.87 6.61 9.59
N PRO A 271 -2.15 6.98 9.44
CA PRO A 271 -2.61 8.32 9.77
C PRO A 271 -2.70 8.51 11.28
N CYS A 272 -2.22 9.65 11.79
CA CYS A 272 -2.27 9.97 13.22
C CYS A 272 -3.41 10.95 13.57
N SER A 273 -4.03 10.76 14.73
CA SER A 273 -5.15 11.59 15.24
C SER A 273 -4.73 12.96 15.82
N ILE A 274 -4.02 13.78 15.04
CA ILE A 274 -3.55 15.11 15.51
C ILE A 274 -4.64 16.19 15.42
N ARG A 275 -5.38 16.25 14.31
CA ARG A 275 -6.51 17.17 14.08
C ARG A 275 -7.66 16.42 13.44
N LEU A 276 -8.88 16.94 13.58
CA LEU A 276 -10.10 16.34 13.02
C LEU A 276 -10.18 14.82 13.31
N ASP A 277 -9.75 14.42 14.50
CA ASP A 277 -9.64 13.01 14.94
C ASP A 277 -8.88 12.09 13.97
N GLY A 278 -7.97 12.65 13.15
CA GLY A 278 -7.14 11.93 12.17
C GLY A 278 -7.76 11.78 10.79
N LEU A 279 -8.99 12.26 10.56
CA LEU A 279 -9.66 12.17 9.27
C LEU A 279 -8.94 12.94 8.16
N ASP A 280 -8.31 14.07 8.49
CA ASP A 280 -7.51 14.85 7.54
C ASP A 280 -6.31 14.04 7.04
N ALA A 281 -5.59 13.38 7.94
CA ALA A 281 -4.46 12.52 7.61
C ALA A 281 -4.93 11.29 6.81
N LEU A 282 -5.99 10.61 7.27
CA LEU A 282 -6.53 9.42 6.62
C LEU A 282 -6.95 9.69 5.17
N LEU A 283 -7.78 10.72 4.96
CA LEU A 283 -8.27 11.06 3.63
C LEU A 283 -7.15 11.52 2.70
N SER A 284 -6.16 12.26 3.23
CA SER A 284 -4.98 12.67 2.45
C SER A 284 -4.06 11.50 2.08
N MET A 285 -3.97 10.47 2.93
CA MET A 285 -3.14 9.28 2.66
C MET A 285 -3.77 8.32 1.67
N VAL A 286 -5.08 8.11 1.76
CA VAL A 286 -5.76 7.09 0.96
C VAL A 286 -6.07 7.55 -0.46
N ASP A 287 -6.34 8.84 -0.67
CA ASP A 287 -6.74 9.39 -1.96
C ASP A 287 -5.56 9.75 -2.86
N MET A 288 -4.71 8.76 -3.13
CA MET A 288 -3.56 8.93 -4.00
C MET A 288 -3.95 8.86 -5.50
N PRO A 289 -3.23 9.60 -6.37
CA PRO A 289 -3.47 9.55 -7.81
C PRO A 289 -3.18 8.15 -8.41
N PRO A 290 -3.66 7.86 -9.64
CA PRO A 290 -3.31 6.63 -10.33
C PRO A 290 -1.79 6.46 -10.46
N GLY A 291 -1.28 5.26 -10.23
CA GLY A 291 0.14 4.94 -10.35
C GLY A 291 0.94 5.06 -9.05
N VAL A 292 0.32 5.55 -7.98
CA VAL A 292 1.01 5.98 -6.75
C VAL A 292 0.30 5.40 -5.52
N PRO A 293 0.24 4.07 -5.35
CA PRO A 293 -0.53 3.47 -4.26
C PRO A 293 0.09 3.72 -2.88
N VAL A 294 -0.77 3.76 -1.87
CA VAL A 294 -0.42 3.65 -0.45
C VAL A 294 -1.30 2.57 0.17
N ALA A 295 -0.71 1.69 0.98
CA ALA A 295 -1.45 0.77 1.84
C ALA A 295 -1.90 1.53 3.10
N THR A 296 -3.03 2.22 3.03
CA THR A 296 -3.49 3.07 4.15
C THR A 296 -4.15 2.22 5.23
N MET A 297 -3.69 2.39 6.47
CA MET A 297 -4.25 1.78 7.68
C MET A 297 -5.29 2.69 8.34
N GLY A 298 -6.00 2.13 9.32
CA GLY A 298 -6.86 2.93 10.20
C GLY A 298 -6.06 3.96 11.02
N ILE A 299 -6.78 4.96 11.53
CA ILE A 299 -6.18 6.03 12.34
C ILE A 299 -5.53 5.45 13.61
N ASP A 300 -4.27 5.82 13.85
CA ASP A 300 -3.40 5.36 14.94
C ASP A 300 -3.12 3.84 14.98
N GLU A 301 -3.45 3.10 13.92
CA GLU A 301 -3.34 1.64 13.82
C GLU A 301 -1.93 1.16 13.42
N GLY A 302 -0.92 1.63 14.16
CA GLY A 302 0.48 1.22 13.96
C GLY A 302 0.71 -0.30 14.17
N GLY A 303 -0.09 -0.94 15.03
CA GLY A 303 -0.02 -2.38 15.20
C GLY A 303 -0.52 -3.14 13.97
N ASN A 304 -1.59 -2.71 13.30
CA ASN A 304 -2.01 -3.30 12.04
C ASN A 304 -1.01 -3.03 10.90
N ALA A 305 -0.34 -1.88 10.92
CA ALA A 305 0.76 -1.60 9.99
C ALA A 305 1.90 -2.63 10.12
N ALA A 306 2.32 -2.93 11.36
CA ALA A 306 3.32 -3.95 11.64
C ALA A 306 2.86 -5.36 11.24
N LEU A 307 1.58 -5.71 11.47
CA LEU A 307 1.03 -7.00 11.02
C LEU A 307 1.02 -7.12 9.50
N LEU A 308 0.58 -6.08 8.79
CA LEU A 308 0.55 -6.09 7.33
C LEU A 308 1.97 -6.21 6.77
N ALA A 309 2.93 -5.46 7.32
CA ALA A 309 4.35 -5.58 6.95
C ALA A 309 4.86 -7.01 7.13
N ALA A 310 4.53 -7.63 8.26
CA ALA A 310 4.88 -9.01 8.53
C ALA A 310 4.21 -9.97 7.54
N GLU A 311 2.92 -9.80 7.22
CA GLU A 311 2.23 -10.61 6.21
C GLU A 311 2.91 -10.51 4.84
N MET A 312 3.37 -9.32 4.43
CA MET A 312 4.12 -9.11 3.18
C MET A 312 5.48 -9.83 3.20
N LEU A 313 6.24 -9.70 4.30
CA LEU A 313 7.55 -10.33 4.47
C LEU A 313 7.44 -11.87 4.59
N ALA A 314 6.33 -12.37 5.14
CA ALA A 314 6.10 -13.79 5.37
C ALA A 314 5.86 -14.60 4.08
N ILE A 315 5.55 -13.96 2.94
CA ILE A 315 5.07 -14.67 1.74
C ILE A 315 6.08 -15.72 1.19
N GLY A 316 7.31 -15.85 1.65
CA GLY A 316 8.23 -16.90 1.18
C GLY A 316 9.08 -17.41 2.33
N ASN A 317 8.66 -17.06 3.55
CA ASN A 317 9.39 -17.20 4.78
C ASN A 317 8.50 -17.96 5.75
N LYS A 318 8.72 -19.28 5.81
CA LYS A 318 7.92 -20.20 6.62
C LYS A 318 8.01 -19.89 8.12
N GLU A 319 9.16 -19.47 8.59
CA GLU A 319 9.36 -19.11 10.01
C GLU A 319 8.49 -17.92 10.41
N LEU A 320 8.53 -16.84 9.61
CA LEU A 320 7.71 -15.65 9.89
C LEU A 320 6.21 -15.94 9.72
N GLN A 321 5.85 -16.80 8.76
CA GLN A 321 4.49 -17.29 8.58
C GLN A 321 3.98 -18.04 9.83
N ASP A 322 4.79 -18.95 10.38
CA ASP A 322 4.45 -19.72 11.58
C ASP A 322 4.32 -18.77 12.80
N ASN A 323 5.20 -17.77 12.92
CA ASN A 323 5.11 -16.73 13.96
C ASN A 323 3.80 -15.95 13.88
N LEU A 324 3.38 -15.53 12.68
CA LEU A 324 2.11 -14.83 12.46
C LEU A 324 0.90 -15.69 12.82
N LEU A 325 0.89 -16.95 12.40
CA LEU A 325 -0.21 -17.87 12.71
C LEU A 325 -0.34 -18.12 14.21
N ASN A 326 0.78 -18.22 14.94
CA ASN A 326 0.77 -18.35 16.39
C ASN A 326 0.25 -17.07 17.07
N LEU A 327 0.63 -15.90 16.56
CA LEU A 327 0.16 -14.62 17.08
C LEU A 327 -1.36 -14.45 16.89
N LYS A 328 -1.89 -14.79 15.71
CA LYS A 328 -3.34 -14.75 15.43
C LYS A 328 -4.13 -15.69 16.35
N LYS A 329 -3.66 -16.92 16.60
CA LYS A 329 -4.31 -17.88 17.53
C LYS A 329 -4.39 -17.37 18.97
N ASN A 330 -3.36 -16.67 19.44
CA ASN A 330 -3.33 -16.12 20.79
C ASN A 330 -4.30 -14.94 20.96
N GLN A 331 -4.57 -14.20 19.90
CA GLN A 331 -5.54 -13.10 19.90
C GLN A 331 -7.00 -13.58 19.91
N GLU A 332 -7.31 -14.75 19.34
CA GLU A 332 -8.67 -15.34 19.39
C GLU A 332 -9.13 -15.71 20.82
N HIS A 333 -8.21 -15.77 21.78
CA HIS A 333 -8.45 -16.17 23.17
C HIS A 333 -8.39 -15.01 24.19
N SER A 334 -8.21 -13.77 23.72
CA SER A 334 -8.12 -12.55 24.56
C SER A 334 -9.36 -11.67 24.40
#